data_AF-A0ABD4ECX0-F1
#
_entry.id   AF-A0ABD4ECX0-F1
#
_cell.length_a   1.000
_cell.length_b   1.000
_cell.length_c   1.000
_cell.angle_alpha   90.00
_cell.angle_beta   90.00
_cell.angle_gamma   90.00
#
_symmetry.space_group_name_H-M   'P 1'
#
loop_
_entity.id
_entity.type
_entity.pdbx_description
1 polymer ?
#
loop_
_entity_poly.entity_id
_entity_poly.type
_entity_poly.pdbx_seq_one_letter_code
_entity_poly.pdbx_strand_id
1 'polypeptide(L)'
;MDRVAETTLTSIGIVLHILYMLMILLIKAVLPLFLSSILIFLLPFYLLLYNNWDGFNDGVEHIANSLLVMGMIITILSLIAVFIIAKKPKFASAILFFTTLIALFNMNWISGLLWLISAIMLLSRKPKDIKKRQYALQQEKQQTIDRLQ
;
A
#
# COMPACT_ATOMS: atom_id res chain seq x y z
N MET A 1 -7.57 -14.90 -14.77
CA MET A 1 -6.76 -13.67 -14.64
C MET A 1 -5.31 -14.02 -14.87
N ASP A 2 -4.62 -13.35 -15.78
CA ASP A 2 -3.22 -13.70 -16.04
C ASP A 2 -2.26 -13.18 -14.96
N ARG A 3 -2.68 -12.28 -14.07
CA ARG A 3 -1.87 -11.59 -13.05
C ARG A 3 -2.34 -11.84 -11.62
N VAL A 4 -2.67 -13.10 -11.30
CA VAL A 4 -3.22 -13.48 -9.98
C VAL A 4 -2.24 -13.13 -8.86
N ALA A 5 -0.97 -13.51 -8.99
CA ALA A 5 0.03 -13.28 -7.95
C ALA A 5 0.20 -11.79 -7.64
N GLU A 6 0.32 -10.94 -8.66
CA GLU A 6 0.48 -9.49 -8.50
C GLU A 6 -0.78 -8.85 -7.87
N THR A 7 -1.97 -9.26 -8.33
CA THR A 7 -3.23 -8.77 -7.76
C THR A 7 -3.40 -9.23 -6.31
N THR A 8 -3.12 -10.49 -6.00
CA THR A 8 -3.22 -11.03 -4.64
C THR A 8 -2.24 -10.34 -3.70
N LEU A 9 -0.98 -10.17 -4.11
CA LEU A 9 0.03 -9.49 -3.27
C LEU A 9 -0.34 -8.04 -2.98
N THR A 10 -0.81 -7.32 -4.01
CA THR A 10 -1.27 -5.93 -3.85
C THR A 10 -2.48 -5.85 -2.92
N SER A 11 -3.43 -6.78 -3.07
CA SER A 11 -4.65 -6.84 -2.24
C SER A 11 -4.33 -7.17 -0.79
N ILE A 12 -3.40 -8.10 -0.52
CA ILE A 12 -2.92 -8.39 0.83
C ILE A 12 -2.28 -7.15 1.45
N GLY A 13 -1.47 -6.40 0.68
CA GLY A 13 -0.91 -5.13 1.13
C GLY A 13 -1.99 -4.11 1.52
N ILE A 14 -3.08 -4.01 0.75
CA ILE A 14 -4.22 -3.15 1.08
C ILE A 14 -4.88 -3.57 2.40
N VAL A 15 -5.15 -4.86 2.56
CA VAL A 15 -5.78 -5.39 3.78
C VAL A 15 -4.92 -5.11 5.01
N LEU A 16 -3.60 -5.35 4.92
CA LEU A 16 -2.66 -5.03 6.00
C LEU A 16 -2.62 -3.53 6.29
N HIS A 17 -2.67 -2.69 5.26
CA HIS A 17 -2.66 -1.24 5.44
C HIS A 17 -3.94 -0.73 6.11
N ILE A 18 -5.10 -1.28 5.76
CA ILE A 18 -6.38 -0.98 6.43
C ILE A 18 -6.33 -1.46 7.89
N LEU A 19 -5.78 -2.64 8.17
CA LEU A 19 -5.61 -3.14 9.53
C LEU A 19 -4.69 -2.23 10.36
N TYR A 20 -3.59 -1.77 9.77
CA TYR A 20 -2.68 -0.79 10.38
C TYR A 20 -3.39 0.54 10.70
N MET A 21 -4.19 1.05 9.76
CA MET A 21 -4.99 2.26 9.94
C MET A 21 -6.02 2.11 11.07
N LEU A 22 -6.67 0.95 11.14
CA LEU A 22 -7.59 0.62 12.23
C LEU A 22 -6.85 0.60 13.57
N MET A 23 -5.63 0.05 13.62
CA MET A 23 -4.81 0.04 14.82
C MET A 23 -4.45 1.47 15.27
N ILE A 24 -4.07 2.38 14.37
CA ILE A 24 -3.83 3.80 14.73
C ILE A 24 -5.10 4.42 15.33
N LEU A 25 -6.26 4.16 14.71
CA LEU A 25 -7.53 4.71 15.17
C LEU A 25 -7.87 4.21 16.59
N LEU A 26 -7.63 2.93 16.87
CA LEU A 26 -7.80 2.36 18.21
C LEU A 26 -6.80 2.96 19.21
N ILE A 27 -5.53 3.10 18.84
CA ILE A 27 -4.52 3.73 19.70
C ILE A 27 -4.94 5.18 20.02
N LYS A 28 -5.36 5.96 19.01
CA LYS A 28 -5.86 7.32 19.21
C LYS A 28 -7.03 7.34 20.21
N ALA A 29 -7.95 6.39 20.12
CA ALA A 29 -9.11 6.32 21.00
C ALA A 29 -8.77 5.88 22.43
N VAL A 30 -7.81 4.97 22.62
CA VAL A 30 -7.53 4.33 23.92
C VAL A 30 -6.36 5.00 24.67
N LEU A 31 -5.36 5.49 23.96
CA LEU A 31 -4.12 6.02 24.55
C LEU A 31 -4.36 7.16 25.56
N PRO A 32 -5.24 8.16 25.30
CA PRO A 32 -5.49 9.21 26.27
C PRO A 32 -6.15 8.70 27.57
N LEU A 33 -7.07 7.72 27.48
CA LEU A 33 -7.74 7.11 28.63
C LEU A 33 -6.77 6.28 29.48
N PHE A 34 -5.88 5.55 28.82
CA PHE A 34 -4.86 4.76 29.50
C PHE A 34 -3.84 5.65 30.22
N LEU A 35 -3.35 6.70 29.54
CA LEU A 35 -2.38 7.63 30.12
C LEU A 35 -2.97 8.45 31.28
N SER A 36 -4.21 8.93 31.17
CA SER A 36 -4.86 9.68 32.27
C SER A 36 -4.99 8.83 33.55
N SER A 37 -5.30 7.55 33.40
CA SER A 37 -5.40 6.61 34.53
C SER A 37 -4.04 6.40 35.22
N ILE A 38 -2.95 6.30 34.45
CA ILE A 38 -1.58 6.19 34.98
C ILE A 38 -1.13 7.49 35.66
N LEU A 39 -1.49 8.65 35.10
CA LEU A 39 -1.05 9.95 35.61
C LEU A 39 -1.66 10.28 36.98
N ILE A 40 -2.90 9.86 37.24
CA ILE A 40 -3.54 9.98 38.55
C ILE A 40 -2.79 9.16 39.61
N PHE A 41 -2.23 8.01 39.23
CA PHE A 41 -1.41 7.18 40.12
C PHE A 41 -0.02 7.79 40.38
N LEU A 42 0.50 8.57 39.42
CA LEU A 42 1.78 9.29 39.50
C LEU A 42 1.64 10.75 39.97
N LEU A 43 0.53 11.09 40.63
CA LEU A 43 0.18 12.46 41.06
C LEU A 43 1.33 13.31 41.68
N PRO A 44 2.22 12.76 42.54
CA PRO A 44 3.35 13.55 43.07
C PRO A 44 4.39 13.97 42.01
N PHE A 45 4.48 13.26 40.88
CA PHE A 45 5.29 13.62 39.71
C PHE A 45 4.49 14.45 38.67
N TYR A 46 3.16 14.32 38.66
CA TYR A 46 2.24 14.92 37.68
C TYR A 46 2.27 16.44 37.63
N LEU A 47 2.34 17.11 38.79
CA LEU A 47 2.36 18.59 38.88
C LEU A 47 3.55 19.23 38.14
N LEU A 48 4.63 18.49 37.93
CA LEU A 48 5.81 18.96 37.18
C LEU A 48 5.62 18.81 35.64
N LEU A 49 4.82 17.85 35.19
CA LEU A 49 4.55 17.58 33.75
C LEU A 49 3.23 18.18 33.24
N TYR A 50 2.27 18.48 34.14
CA TYR A 50 0.91 18.91 33.82
C TYR A 50 0.86 20.15 32.91
N ASN A 51 1.77 21.11 33.11
CA ASN A 51 1.79 22.35 32.33
C ASN A 51 2.12 22.13 30.83
N ASN A 52 2.60 20.95 30.44
CA ASN A 52 2.89 20.58 29.05
C ASN A 52 1.97 19.44 28.54
N TRP A 53 0.98 19.01 29.33
CA TRP A 53 0.15 17.84 29.02
C TRP A 53 -0.79 18.09 27.84
N ASP A 54 -1.39 19.27 27.78
CA ASP A 54 -2.27 19.66 26.68
C ASP A 54 -1.50 19.73 25.36
N GLY A 55 -0.32 20.36 25.37
CA GLY A 55 0.55 20.42 24.19
C GLY A 55 1.06 19.06 23.72
N PHE A 56 1.28 18.11 24.64
CA PHE A 56 1.63 16.73 24.29
C PHE A 56 0.46 16.01 23.60
N ASN A 57 -0.75 16.09 24.16
CA ASN A 57 -1.93 15.46 23.58
C ASN A 57 -2.26 16.04 22.20
N ASP A 58 -2.19 17.36 22.04
CA ASP A 58 -2.38 18.03 20.75
C ASP A 58 -1.36 17.55 19.71
N GLY A 59 -0.08 17.43 20.12
CA GLY A 59 0.98 16.89 19.26
C GLY A 59 0.72 15.45 18.82
N VAL A 60 0.34 14.57 19.75
CA VAL A 60 -0.01 13.17 19.45
C VAL A 60 -1.23 13.11 18.53
N GLU A 61 -2.26 13.93 18.77
CA GLU A 61 -3.44 13.99 17.92
C GLU A 61 -3.10 14.44 16.50
N HIS A 62 -2.30 15.50 16.34
CA HIS A 62 -1.89 15.98 15.03
C HIS A 62 -1.07 14.94 14.25
N ILE A 63 -0.14 14.25 14.92
CA ILE A 63 0.64 13.16 14.30
C ILE A 63 -0.31 12.03 13.86
N ALA A 64 -1.19 11.57 14.75
CA ALA A 64 -2.14 10.50 14.44
C ALA A 64 -3.06 10.87 13.27
N ASN A 65 -3.62 12.09 13.26
CA ASN A 65 -4.48 12.57 12.19
C ASN A 65 -3.70 12.68 10.86
N SER A 66 -2.46 13.17 10.88
CA SER A 66 -1.60 13.25 9.70
C SER A 66 -1.32 11.85 9.10
N LEU A 67 -0.98 10.88 9.96
CA LEU A 67 -0.76 9.48 9.54
C LEU A 67 -2.04 8.87 8.94
N LEU A 68 -3.21 9.17 9.51
CA LEU A 68 -4.49 8.69 8.99
C LEU A 68 -4.83 9.30 7.62
N VAL A 69 -4.67 10.62 7.46
CA VAL A 69 -4.92 11.29 6.17
C VAL A 69 -3.99 10.76 5.09
N MET A 70 -2.69 10.64 5.40
CA MET A 70 -1.71 10.07 4.49
C MET A 70 -2.04 8.60 4.14
N GLY A 71 -2.45 7.80 5.13
CA GLY A 71 -2.87 6.42 4.93
C GLY A 71 -4.12 6.28 4.05
N MET A 72 -5.07 7.22 4.13
CA MET A 72 -6.23 7.25 3.20
C MET A 72 -5.77 7.47 1.76
N ILE A 73 -4.85 8.41 1.53
CA ILE A 73 -4.28 8.68 0.19
C ILE A 73 -3.61 7.42 -0.37
N ILE A 74 -2.76 6.79 0.44
CA ILE A 74 -2.07 5.53 0.09
C ILE A 74 -3.09 4.44 -0.28
N THR A 75 -4.14 4.27 0.52
CA THR A 75 -5.18 3.27 0.30
C THR A 75 -5.90 3.48 -1.03
N ILE A 76 -6.26 4.73 -1.35
CA ILE A 76 -6.92 5.10 -2.61
C ILE A 76 -6.00 4.79 -3.80
N LEU A 77 -4.72 5.19 -3.74
CA LEU A 77 -3.74 4.90 -4.79
C LEU A 77 -3.61 3.39 -5.04
N SER A 78 -3.51 2.61 -3.97
CA SER A 78 -3.36 1.16 -4.05
C SER A 78 -4.61 0.46 -4.61
N LEU A 79 -5.79 0.93 -4.22
CA LEU A 79 -7.07 0.49 -4.78
C LEU A 79 -7.12 0.73 -6.29
N ILE A 80 -6.78 1.95 -6.73
CA ILE A 80 -6.73 2.30 -8.16
C ILE A 80 -5.76 1.38 -8.90
N ALA A 81 -4.58 1.11 -8.32
CA ALA A 81 -3.62 0.20 -8.92
C ALA A 81 -4.20 -1.21 -9.12
N VAL A 82 -4.85 -1.80 -8.11
CA VAL A 82 -5.49 -3.13 -8.20
C VAL A 82 -6.46 -3.23 -9.37
N PHE A 83 -7.34 -2.24 -9.56
CA PHE A 83 -8.31 -2.25 -10.65
C PHE A 83 -7.65 -2.15 -12.03
N ILE A 84 -6.51 -1.47 -12.12
CA ILE A 84 -5.84 -1.21 -13.40
C ILE A 84 -4.84 -2.34 -13.76
N ILE A 85 -4.36 -3.15 -12.81
CA ILE A 85 -3.39 -4.25 -13.04
C ILE A 85 -3.79 -5.14 -14.24
N ALA A 86 -5.08 -5.46 -14.37
CA ALA A 86 -5.58 -6.32 -15.44
C ALA A 86 -5.46 -5.69 -16.84
N LYS A 87 -5.61 -4.37 -16.96
CA LYS A 87 -5.69 -3.63 -18.23
C LYS A 87 -4.39 -2.93 -18.59
N LYS A 88 -3.76 -2.24 -17.63
CA LYS A 88 -2.54 -1.43 -17.83
C LYS A 88 -1.50 -1.74 -16.74
N PRO A 89 -0.89 -2.93 -16.76
CA PRO A 89 0.01 -3.39 -15.70
C PRO A 89 1.24 -2.50 -15.50
N LYS A 90 1.80 -1.94 -16.58
CA LYS A 90 2.94 -0.99 -16.51
C LYS A 90 2.57 0.34 -15.86
N PHE A 91 1.31 0.76 -15.97
CA PHE A 91 0.83 1.98 -15.32
C PHE A 91 0.55 1.70 -13.84
N ALA A 92 -0.09 0.55 -13.55
CA ALA A 92 -0.30 0.10 -12.18
C ALA A 92 1.01 -0.04 -11.39
N SER A 93 2.08 -0.54 -12.01
CA SER A 93 3.39 -0.62 -11.36
C SER A 93 3.97 0.74 -10.97
N ALA A 94 3.79 1.76 -11.81
CA ALA A 94 4.25 3.10 -11.49
C ALA A 94 3.49 3.66 -10.27
N ILE A 95 2.17 3.48 -10.24
CA ILE A 95 1.35 3.87 -9.08
C ILE A 95 1.84 3.16 -7.82
N LEU A 96 2.02 1.83 -7.85
CA LEU A 96 2.48 1.07 -6.68
C LEU A 96 3.88 1.45 -6.22
N PHE A 97 4.76 1.84 -7.13
CA PHE A 97 6.08 2.35 -6.79
C PHE A 97 5.99 3.67 -5.99
N PHE A 98 5.18 4.63 -6.45
CA PHE A 98 4.94 5.86 -5.67
C PHE A 98 4.23 5.57 -4.35
N THR A 99 3.26 4.65 -4.37
CA THR A 99 2.52 4.24 -3.17
C THR A 99 3.47 3.67 -2.10
N THR A 100 4.47 2.89 -2.53
CA THR A 100 5.54 2.37 -1.66
C THR A 100 6.36 3.50 -1.05
N LEU A 101 6.78 4.47 -1.87
CA LEU A 101 7.61 5.57 -1.42
C LEU A 101 6.91 6.38 -0.33
N ILE A 102 5.62 6.65 -0.52
CA ILE A 102 4.78 7.35 0.46
C ILE A 102 4.55 6.48 1.71
N ALA A 103 4.33 5.17 1.55
CA ALA A 103 4.11 4.25 2.67
C ALA A 103 5.30 4.13 3.63
N LEU A 104 6.53 4.34 3.15
CA LEU A 104 7.73 4.38 4.00
C LEU A 104 7.67 5.52 5.02
N PHE A 105 7.21 6.70 4.61
CA PHE A 105 7.01 7.85 5.49
C PHE A 105 5.81 7.67 6.42
N ASN A 106 4.83 6.85 6.02
CA ASN A 106 3.67 6.51 6.84
C ASN A 106 3.95 5.40 7.87
N MET A 107 5.22 5.03 8.09
CA MET A 107 5.63 3.98 9.05
C MET A 107 5.05 2.57 8.79
N ASN A 108 4.43 2.33 7.63
CA ASN A 108 3.87 1.03 7.28
C ASN A 108 4.74 0.31 6.24
N TRP A 109 5.90 -0.16 6.71
CA TRP A 109 6.93 -0.73 5.85
C TRP A 109 6.53 -2.10 5.28
N ILE A 110 5.71 -2.88 6.00
CA ILE A 110 5.28 -4.21 5.55
C ILE A 110 4.39 -4.09 4.31
N SER A 111 3.41 -3.18 4.34
CA SER A 111 2.53 -2.95 3.19
C SER A 111 3.30 -2.32 2.04
N GLY A 112 4.20 -1.37 2.34
CA GLY A 112 5.12 -0.80 1.36
C GLY A 112 5.96 -1.87 0.65
N LEU A 113 6.53 -2.82 1.38
CA LEU A 113 7.34 -3.89 0.81
C LEU A 113 6.52 -4.81 -0.12
N LEU A 114 5.28 -5.16 0.26
CA LEU A 114 4.38 -5.94 -0.58
C LEU A 114 4.06 -5.23 -1.90
N TRP A 115 3.80 -3.92 -1.84
CA TRP A 115 3.57 -3.11 -3.04
C TRP A 115 4.82 -2.92 -3.89
N LEU A 116 6.01 -2.83 -3.28
CA LEU A 116 7.28 -2.77 -4.00
C LEU A 116 7.50 -4.05 -4.82
N ILE A 117 7.33 -5.20 -4.18
CA ILE A 117 7.48 -6.51 -4.84
C ILE A 117 6.47 -6.62 -5.99
N SER A 118 5.20 -6.25 -5.75
CA SER A 118 4.18 -6.24 -6.81
C SER A 118 4.54 -5.32 -7.98
N ALA A 119 5.04 -4.11 -7.70
CA ALA A 119 5.46 -3.15 -8.71
C ALA A 119 6.59 -3.73 -9.60
N ILE A 120 7.59 -4.36 -9.00
CA ILE A 120 8.71 -5.01 -9.73
C ILE A 120 8.19 -6.20 -10.55
N MET A 121 7.32 -7.03 -9.99
CA MET A 121 6.71 -8.16 -10.71
C MET A 121 5.90 -7.70 -11.93
N LEU A 122 5.13 -6.61 -11.79
CA LEU A 122 4.36 -6.02 -12.88
C LEU A 122 5.26 -5.48 -14.00
N LEU A 123 6.41 -4.89 -13.66
CA LEU A 123 7.40 -4.39 -14.64
C LEU A 123 8.14 -5.51 -15.36
N SER A 124 8.53 -6.56 -14.63
CA SER A 124 9.33 -7.68 -15.17
C SER A 124 8.55 -8.55 -16.17
N ARG A 125 7.22 -8.61 -16.03
CA ARG A 125 6.42 -9.58 -16.76
C ARG A 125 6.00 -9.14 -18.15
N LYS A 126 6.47 -9.88 -19.16
CA LYS A 126 6.16 -9.66 -20.59
C LYS A 126 4.64 -9.82 -20.88
N PRO A 127 4.05 -9.00 -21.78
CA PRO A 127 2.64 -9.15 -22.18
C PRO A 127 2.40 -10.49 -22.87
N LYS A 128 1.39 -11.25 -22.42
CA LYS A 128 1.05 -12.56 -23.01
C LYS A 128 0.52 -12.44 -24.45
N ASP A 129 -0.10 -11.32 -24.81
CA ASP A 129 -0.58 -11.08 -26.18
C ASP A 129 0.54 -11.00 -27.20
N ILE A 130 1.75 -10.58 -26.79
CA ILE A 130 2.90 -10.60 -27.70
C ILE A 130 3.24 -12.05 -28.09
N LYS A 131 3.16 -13.00 -27.15
CA LYS A 131 3.39 -14.42 -27.47
C LYS A 131 2.33 -14.95 -28.42
N LYS A 132 1.04 -14.73 -28.15
CA LYS A 132 -0.05 -15.19 -29.05
C LYS A 132 0.09 -14.61 -30.46
N ARG A 133 0.40 -13.32 -30.57
CA ARG A 133 0.60 -12.65 -31.87
C ARG A 133 1.84 -13.18 -32.60
N GLN A 134 2.93 -13.46 -31.87
CA GLN A 134 4.13 -14.09 -32.44
C GLN A 134 3.84 -15.50 -32.97
N TYR A 135 3.08 -16.32 -32.25
CA TYR A 135 2.70 -17.65 -32.72
C TYR A 135 1.79 -17.59 -33.96
N ALA A 136 0.81 -16.67 -33.98
CA ALA A 136 -0.05 -16.48 -35.15
C ALA A 136 0.75 -16.07 -36.41
N LEU A 137 1.69 -15.13 -36.26
CA LEU A 137 2.57 -14.70 -37.35
C LEU A 137 3.53 -15.80 -37.81
N GLN A 138 4.01 -16.64 -36.89
CA GLN A 138 4.84 -17.80 -37.24
C GLN A 138 4.05 -18.85 -38.03
N GLN A 139 2.80 -19.12 -37.65
CA GLN A 139 1.92 -20.04 -38.37
C GLN A 139 1.59 -19.53 -39.78
N GLU A 140 1.27 -18.24 -39.92
CA GLU A 140 1.01 -17.62 -41.23
C GLU A 140 2.23 -17.68 -42.14
N LYS A 141 3.43 -17.42 -41.60
CA LYS A 141 4.68 -17.53 -42.35
C LYS A 141 4.95 -18.96 -42.81
N GLN A 142 4.70 -19.96 -41.96
CA GLN A 142 4.89 -21.36 -42.31
C GLN A 142 3.91 -21.81 -43.40
N GLN A 143 2.63 -21.45 -43.29
CA GLN A 143 1.63 -21.75 -44.32
C GLN A 143 1.95 -21.11 -45.67
N THR A 144 2.53 -19.90 -45.67
CA THR A 144 2.94 -19.24 -46.92
C THR A 144 4.11 -19.98 -47.57
N ILE A 145 5.05 -20.51 -46.79
CA ILE A 145 6.17 -21.32 -47.30
C ILE A 145 5.65 -22.63 -47.90
N ASP A 146 4.73 -23.31 -47.22
CA ASP A 146 4.15 -24.58 -47.69
C ASP A 146 3.34 -24.43 -48.98
N ARG A 147 2.79 -23.24 -49.27
CA ARG A 147 2.08 -22.94 -50.53
C ARG A 147 3.00 -22.64 -51.71
N LEU A 148 4.28 -22.39 -51.46
CA LEU A 148 5.28 -22.02 -52.48
C LEU A 148 6.17 -23.20 -52.88
N GLN A 149 5.97 -24.37 -52.28
CA GLN A 149 6.62 -25.65 -52.60
C GLN A 149 5.69 -26.54 -53.42
#